data_AF-A0AAW8QBC4-F1
#
_entry.id   AF-A0AAW8QBC4-F1
#
_cell.length_a   1.000
_cell.length_b   1.000
_cell.length_c   1.000
_cell.angle_alpha   90.00
_cell.angle_beta   90.00
_cell.angle_gamma   90.00
#
_symmetry.space_group_name_H-M   'P 1'
#
loop_
_entity.id
_entity.type
_entity.pdbx_description
1 polymer ?
#
loop_
_entity_poly.entity_id
_entity_poly.type
_entity_poly.pdbx_seq_one_letter_code
_entity_poly.pdbx_strand_id
1 'polypeptide(L)'
;MRSTLSTFNEVWQRKFRHRVLKQAQEFSENSTFLIGCSGGMDSMLLLHLMSQIFPHKIRIIYIDHQLQSKSAEWGELVAKQATRLNIPYTIQKVQVTDGNLEAQARQARYHAYLQHLQANEILVLAHHQQDQAETVILRLLSGTGVDGLAAMQSIDHRVDMTIWRPFLDLTREQIAEWTTQLEIEYIDDPTNYDIHYDRAWSREELWPFLQNRFPKMQQALSRTSYLMQDASEILEEVLKIDLQNCGTDEYLDLTQLLKLSSARQRQLLSVWMKGEGQYRPAFEMVERLKNEVIDSKSDAQAALHWNQFYYVRYQHHLYRLSRQVFLAEKLNPVETETEHHFQLGKIVDCASGNFQITQKNMGLSASLLNKKLKIIRRQGGEKIHLYGRVGQWPLKKAIQEAHILPWLRHTIQILVIDNVMLGVFTPKGFWLAQSPYCEQGGWQPDLISYSCNLVNGEDGYDKCSK
;
A
#
# COMPACT_ATOMS: atom_id res chain seq x y z
N MET A 1 10.34 27.28 56.07
CA MET A 1 11.39 26.52 55.36
C MET A 1 10.93 26.35 53.92
N ARG A 2 11.55 27.07 52.99
CA ARG A 2 11.30 26.91 51.55
C ARG A 2 11.91 25.58 51.14
N SER A 3 11.06 24.60 50.83
CA SER A 3 11.48 23.39 50.12
C SER A 3 11.98 23.84 48.75
N THR A 4 13.29 23.85 48.57
CA THR A 4 13.94 24.02 47.28
C THR A 4 13.64 22.79 46.44
N LEU A 5 12.50 22.79 45.74
CA LEU A 5 12.36 22.00 44.52
C LEU A 5 13.52 22.41 43.61
N SER A 6 14.34 21.43 43.23
CA SER A 6 15.53 21.62 42.41
C SER A 6 15.17 22.48 41.19
N THR A 7 15.78 23.66 41.07
CA THR A 7 15.63 24.57 39.91
C THR A 7 16.02 23.90 38.59
N PHE A 8 16.74 22.78 38.64
CA PHE A 8 17.05 21.95 37.48
C PHE A 8 15.82 21.21 36.94
N ASN A 9 14.86 20.84 37.81
CA ASN A 9 13.66 20.08 37.44
C ASN A 9 12.65 20.94 36.66
N GLU A 10 12.50 22.21 37.02
CA GLU A 10 11.64 23.15 36.29
C GLU A 10 12.10 23.36 34.83
N VAL A 11 13.41 23.36 34.58
CA VAL A 11 13.96 23.66 33.25
C VAL A 11 13.61 22.54 32.26
N TRP A 12 13.74 21.28 32.66
CA TRP A 12 13.42 20.15 31.78
C TRP A 12 11.92 19.97 31.60
N GLN A 13 11.12 20.12 32.65
CA GLN A 13 9.67 20.13 32.54
C GLN A 13 9.17 21.24 31.61
N ARG A 14 9.79 22.43 31.68
CA ARG A 14 9.47 23.55 30.77
C ARG A 14 9.90 23.26 29.33
N LYS A 15 11.08 22.67 29.11
CA LYS A 15 11.55 22.26 27.77
C LYS A 15 10.67 21.16 27.17
N PHE A 16 10.30 20.15 27.96
CA PHE A 16 9.39 19.08 27.55
C PHE A 16 8.03 19.66 27.19
N ARG A 17 7.41 20.42 28.11
CA ARG A 17 6.11 21.07 27.87
C ARG A 17 6.13 21.95 26.63
N HIS A 18 7.17 22.78 26.46
CA HIS A 18 7.30 23.62 25.28
C HIS A 18 7.35 22.81 23.98
N ARG A 19 8.13 21.71 23.95
CA ARG A 19 8.23 20.83 22.79
C ARG A 19 6.91 20.12 22.50
N VAL A 20 6.25 19.59 23.51
CA VAL A 20 4.95 18.92 23.40
C VAL A 20 3.89 19.89 22.87
N LEU A 21 3.84 21.11 23.40
CA LEU A 21 2.92 22.14 22.90
C LEU A 21 3.24 22.58 21.48
N LYS A 22 4.53 22.65 21.10
CA LYS A 22 4.95 22.94 19.73
C LYS A 22 4.50 21.83 18.77
N GLN A 23 4.75 20.57 19.11
CA GLN A 23 4.29 19.42 18.32
C GLN A 23 2.77 19.39 18.19
N ALA A 24 2.05 19.71 19.28
CA ALA A 24 0.59 19.74 19.26
C ALA A 24 -0.02 20.82 18.34
N GLN A 25 0.76 21.82 17.91
CA GLN A 25 0.32 22.81 16.91
C GLN A 25 0.15 22.21 15.51
N GLU A 26 0.72 21.04 15.25
CA GLU A 26 0.51 20.31 13.99
C GLU A 26 -0.87 19.66 13.91
N PHE A 27 -1.56 19.50 15.05
CA PHE A 27 -2.90 18.95 15.11
C PHE A 27 -3.97 20.05 15.12
N SER A 28 -5.19 19.71 14.71
CA SER A 28 -6.32 20.62 14.81
C SER A 28 -6.61 21.02 16.26
N GLU A 29 -7.14 22.23 16.49
CA GLU A 29 -7.47 22.69 17.86
C GLU A 29 -8.49 21.79 18.57
N ASN A 30 -9.36 21.13 17.82
CA ASN A 30 -10.39 20.21 18.31
C ASN A 30 -9.88 18.78 18.48
N SER A 31 -8.59 18.52 18.24
CA SER A 31 -8.03 17.18 18.38
C SER A 31 -8.06 16.73 19.84
N THR A 32 -8.38 15.45 20.03
CA THR A 32 -8.31 14.74 21.31
C THR A 32 -7.23 13.66 21.24
N PHE A 33 -6.87 13.07 22.37
CA PHE A 33 -5.74 12.15 22.47
C PHE A 33 -6.14 10.83 23.15
N LEU A 34 -5.92 9.73 22.44
CA LEU A 34 -6.04 8.37 22.98
C LEU A 34 -4.66 7.89 23.44
N ILE A 35 -4.45 7.75 24.74
CA ILE A 35 -3.17 7.24 25.26
C ILE A 35 -3.24 5.72 25.35
N GLY A 36 -2.36 5.03 24.62
CA GLY A 36 -2.12 3.60 24.81
C GLY A 36 -1.38 3.37 26.12
N CYS A 37 -2.09 2.95 27.16
CA CYS A 37 -1.54 2.79 28.51
C CYS A 37 -1.36 1.31 28.83
N SER A 38 -0.11 0.84 28.93
CA SER A 38 0.20 -0.56 29.29
C SER A 38 0.28 -0.78 30.79
N GLY A 39 0.30 0.30 31.58
CA GLY A 39 0.51 0.24 33.02
C GLY A 39 1.99 0.21 33.45
N GLY A 40 2.92 0.04 32.50
CA GLY A 40 4.36 0.18 32.77
C GLY A 40 4.78 1.64 32.99
N MET A 41 5.98 1.83 33.56
CA MET A 41 6.53 3.14 33.96
C MET A 41 6.36 4.23 32.91
N ASP A 42 6.77 3.99 31.66
CA ASP A 42 6.73 5.01 30.60
C ASP A 42 5.31 5.46 30.30
N SER A 43 4.38 4.52 30.20
CA SER A 43 2.99 4.81 29.87
C SER A 43 2.23 5.51 31.00
N MET A 44 2.58 5.22 32.26
CA MET A 44 2.00 5.86 33.43
C MET A 44 2.52 7.28 33.62
N LEU A 45 3.82 7.51 33.38
CA LEU A 45 4.39 8.85 33.32
C LEU A 45 3.78 9.67 32.17
N LEU A 46 3.64 9.08 30.98
CA LEU A 46 3.01 9.74 29.84
C LEU A 46 1.58 10.17 30.18
N LEU A 47 0.78 9.28 30.77
CA LEU A 47 -0.57 9.58 31.23
C LEU A 47 -0.58 10.79 32.17
N HIS A 48 0.27 10.78 33.20
CA HIS A 48 0.35 11.85 34.18
C HIS A 48 0.75 13.19 33.54
N LEU A 49 1.77 13.21 32.69
CA LEU A 49 2.21 14.46 32.06
C LEU A 49 1.18 14.99 31.06
N MET A 50 0.57 14.12 30.26
CA MET A 50 -0.45 14.52 29.30
C MET A 50 -1.72 15.05 29.98
N SER A 51 -2.09 14.53 31.16
CA SER A 51 -3.25 15.04 31.91
C SER A 51 -3.06 16.47 32.40
N GLN A 52 -1.82 16.87 32.69
CA GLN A 52 -1.49 18.23 33.11
C GLN A 52 -1.41 19.20 31.92
N ILE A 53 -0.98 18.73 30.75
CA ILE A 53 -0.79 19.58 29.56
C ILE A 53 -2.10 19.75 28.79
N PHE A 54 -2.91 18.70 28.67
CA PHE A 54 -4.14 18.67 27.87
C PHE A 54 -5.35 18.21 28.71
N PRO A 55 -5.73 18.97 29.75
CA PRO A 55 -6.87 18.61 30.59
C PRO A 55 -8.14 18.48 29.74
N HIS A 56 -8.94 17.44 30.02
CA HIS A 56 -10.21 17.11 29.33
C HIS A 56 -10.12 16.77 27.84
N LYS A 57 -8.92 16.72 27.25
CA LYS A 57 -8.71 16.29 25.84
C LYS A 57 -8.15 14.89 25.71
N ILE A 58 -7.97 14.18 26.82
CA ILE A 58 -7.34 12.86 26.83
C ILE A 58 -8.30 11.80 27.34
N ARG A 59 -8.14 10.60 26.81
CA ARG A 59 -8.65 9.35 27.38
C ARG A 59 -7.58 8.27 27.21
N ILE A 60 -7.73 7.16 27.93
CA ILE A 60 -6.77 6.06 27.84
C ILE A 60 -7.42 4.77 27.37
N ILE A 61 -6.61 3.91 26.78
CA ILE A 61 -6.97 2.53 26.48
C ILE A 61 -5.88 1.58 26.98
N TYR A 62 -6.29 0.62 27.78
CA TYR A 62 -5.50 -0.54 28.19
C TYR A 62 -5.86 -1.73 27.32
N ILE A 63 -4.85 -2.36 26.70
CA ILE A 63 -5.04 -3.57 25.90
C ILE A 63 -4.60 -4.77 26.71
N ASP A 64 -5.58 -5.57 27.13
CA ASP A 64 -5.36 -6.83 27.84
C ASP A 64 -5.15 -7.95 26.82
N HIS A 65 -3.89 -8.37 26.64
CA HIS A 65 -3.52 -9.48 25.76
C HIS A 65 -3.87 -10.85 26.33
N GLN A 66 -4.26 -10.92 27.61
CA GLN A 66 -4.60 -12.16 28.32
C GLN A 66 -3.48 -13.21 28.32
N LEU A 67 -2.23 -12.79 28.08
CA LEU A 67 -1.05 -13.65 28.08
C LEU A 67 -0.55 -13.97 29.49
N GLN A 68 -0.85 -13.12 30.46
CA GLN A 68 -0.40 -13.23 31.85
C GLN A 68 -1.60 -13.35 32.77
N SER A 69 -1.49 -14.20 33.79
CA SER A 69 -2.57 -14.38 34.77
C SER A 69 -2.92 -13.10 35.53
N LYS A 70 -1.95 -12.17 35.64
CA LYS A 70 -2.08 -10.87 36.31
C LYS A 70 -2.53 -9.73 35.38
N SER A 71 -2.76 -9.98 34.09
CA SER A 71 -3.09 -8.90 33.15
C SER A 71 -4.39 -8.17 33.52
N ALA A 72 -5.34 -8.87 34.14
CA ALA A 72 -6.55 -8.25 34.67
C ALA A 72 -6.26 -7.27 35.83
N GLU A 73 -5.43 -7.68 36.79
CA GLU A 73 -5.00 -6.84 37.93
C GLU A 73 -4.26 -5.58 37.45
N TRP A 74 -3.48 -5.72 36.37
CA TRP A 74 -2.79 -4.60 35.74
C TRP A 74 -3.76 -3.58 35.15
N GLY A 75 -4.82 -4.04 34.50
CA GLY A 75 -5.91 -3.18 34.02
C GLY A 75 -6.60 -2.41 35.14
N GLU A 76 -6.77 -3.03 36.32
CA GLU A 76 -7.35 -2.37 37.50
C GLU A 76 -6.45 -1.24 38.04
N LEU A 77 -5.14 -1.44 38.08
CA LEU A 77 -4.19 -0.40 38.48
C LEU A 77 -4.26 0.81 37.54
N VAL A 78 -4.29 0.57 36.23
CA VAL A 78 -4.43 1.62 35.22
C VAL A 78 -5.77 2.36 35.37
N ALA A 79 -6.87 1.63 35.59
CA ALA A 79 -8.20 2.19 35.83
C ALA A 79 -8.26 3.05 37.10
N LYS A 80 -7.62 2.61 38.19
CA LYS A 80 -7.52 3.36 39.46
C LYS A 80 -6.80 4.69 39.24
N GLN A 81 -5.70 4.69 38.48
CA GLN A 81 -4.97 5.92 38.18
C GLN A 81 -5.77 6.87 37.29
N ALA A 82 -6.43 6.35 36.25
CA ALA A 82 -7.29 7.14 35.39
C ALA A 82 -8.44 7.80 36.17
N THR A 83 -9.05 7.05 37.08
CA THR A 83 -10.11 7.55 37.97
C THR A 83 -9.59 8.66 38.88
N ARG A 84 -8.39 8.50 39.47
CA ARG A 84 -7.75 9.53 40.33
C ARG A 84 -7.50 10.83 39.57
N LEU A 85 -7.17 10.74 38.28
CA LEU A 85 -6.92 11.89 37.41
C LEU A 85 -8.19 12.42 36.71
N ASN A 86 -9.35 11.82 36.95
CA ASN A 86 -10.62 12.13 36.28
C ASN A 86 -10.54 12.03 34.74
N ILE A 87 -9.93 10.95 34.25
CA ILE A 87 -9.71 10.68 32.82
C ILE A 87 -10.56 9.48 32.39
N PRO A 88 -11.32 9.59 31.27
CA PRO A 88 -12.03 8.44 30.71
C PRO A 88 -11.05 7.32 30.32
N TYR A 89 -11.43 6.08 30.58
CA TYR A 89 -10.59 4.92 30.25
C TYR A 89 -11.40 3.80 29.62
N THR A 90 -10.71 2.96 28.85
CA THR A 90 -11.26 1.74 28.25
C THR A 90 -10.29 0.59 28.48
N ILE A 91 -10.82 -0.56 28.89
CA ILE A 91 -10.05 -1.81 28.96
C ILE A 91 -10.56 -2.70 27.84
N GLN A 92 -9.71 -2.96 26.85
CA GLN A 92 -10.04 -3.81 25.71
C GLN A 92 -9.28 -5.12 25.80
N LYS A 93 -10.02 -6.22 25.91
CA LYS A 93 -9.46 -7.57 25.82
C LYS A 93 -9.23 -7.95 24.36
N VAL A 94 -8.07 -8.53 24.07
CA VAL A 94 -7.75 -9.05 22.74
C VAL A 94 -7.31 -10.50 22.84
N GLN A 95 -7.48 -11.23 21.75
CA GLN A 95 -6.94 -12.57 21.60
C GLN A 95 -5.68 -12.49 20.75
N VAL A 96 -4.60 -13.11 21.23
CA VAL A 96 -3.35 -13.26 20.49
C VAL A 96 -3.35 -14.66 19.89
N THR A 97 -3.20 -14.74 18.57
CA THR A 97 -3.09 -16.01 17.83
C THR A 97 -1.70 -16.63 18.02
N ASP A 98 -1.63 -17.95 17.88
CA ASP A 98 -0.37 -18.70 17.96
C ASP A 98 0.64 -18.28 16.87
N GLY A 99 1.94 -18.40 17.16
CA GLY A 99 3.04 -18.08 16.25
C GLY A 99 4.06 -17.12 16.87
N ASN A 100 4.50 -16.12 16.11
CA ASN A 100 5.35 -15.05 16.65
C ASN A 100 4.50 -14.16 17.57
N LEU A 101 4.46 -14.51 18.85
CA LEU A 101 3.63 -13.87 19.87
C LEU A 101 3.88 -12.35 19.97
N GLU A 102 5.12 -11.87 19.87
CA GLU A 102 5.42 -10.42 19.91
C GLU A 102 4.76 -9.70 18.73
N ALA A 103 4.92 -10.23 17.52
CA ALA A 103 4.33 -9.66 16.32
C ALA A 103 2.79 -9.71 16.35
N GLN A 104 2.21 -10.84 16.76
CA GLN A 104 0.76 -11.02 16.85
C GLN A 104 0.14 -10.13 17.94
N ALA A 105 0.74 -10.05 19.12
CA ALA A 105 0.30 -9.17 20.20
C ALA A 105 0.40 -7.69 19.77
N ARG A 106 1.47 -7.31 19.04
CA ARG A 106 1.58 -5.97 18.47
C ARG A 106 0.45 -5.71 17.46
N GLN A 107 0.17 -6.64 16.56
CA GLN A 107 -0.90 -6.49 15.56
C GLN A 107 -2.28 -6.36 16.22
N ALA A 108 -2.61 -7.23 17.18
CA ALA A 108 -3.84 -7.17 17.95
C ALA A 108 -4.01 -5.83 18.68
N ARG A 109 -2.90 -5.30 19.25
CA ARG A 109 -2.88 -3.99 19.92
C ARG A 109 -3.23 -2.85 18.98
N TYR A 110 -2.59 -2.80 17.80
CA TYR A 110 -2.86 -1.76 16.81
C TYR A 110 -4.26 -1.86 16.22
N HIS A 111 -4.77 -3.08 16.02
CA HIS A 111 -6.15 -3.29 15.59
C HIS A 111 -7.16 -2.78 16.64
N ALA A 112 -6.93 -3.08 17.92
CA ALA A 112 -7.76 -2.55 18.99
C ALA A 112 -7.71 -1.01 19.08
N TYR A 113 -6.53 -0.40 18.88
CA TYR A 113 -6.45 1.07 18.80
C TYR A 113 -7.31 1.63 17.67
N LEU A 114 -7.26 1.03 16.47
CA LEU A 114 -8.07 1.46 15.33
C LEU A 114 -9.57 1.36 15.60
N GLN A 115 -10.02 0.29 16.24
CA GLN A 115 -11.44 0.09 16.55
C GLN A 115 -11.98 1.15 17.51
N HIS A 116 -11.12 1.68 18.38
CA HIS A 116 -11.50 2.65 19.40
C HIS A 116 -11.22 4.09 19.00
N LEU A 117 -10.31 4.35 18.05
CA LEU A 117 -9.91 5.70 17.66
C LEU A 117 -11.10 6.50 17.10
N GLN A 118 -11.29 7.72 17.57
CA GLN A 118 -12.28 8.63 17.00
C GLN A 118 -11.68 9.44 15.85
N ALA A 119 -12.53 9.98 14.96
CA ALA A 119 -12.08 10.70 13.75
C ALA A 119 -11.15 11.90 14.03
N ASN A 120 -11.34 12.59 15.16
CA ASN A 120 -10.52 13.74 15.59
C ASN A 120 -9.51 13.38 16.68
N GLU A 121 -9.11 12.12 16.78
CA GLU A 121 -8.29 11.63 17.88
C GLU A 121 -6.93 11.12 17.40
N ILE A 122 -5.89 11.49 18.15
CA ILE A 122 -4.51 11.10 17.88
C ILE A 122 -4.09 10.03 18.88
N LEU A 123 -3.53 8.91 18.41
CA LEU A 123 -2.98 7.86 19.27
C LEU A 123 -1.65 8.34 19.87
N VAL A 124 -1.51 8.29 21.19
CA VAL A 124 -0.29 8.71 21.89
C VAL A 124 0.38 7.51 22.57
N LEU A 125 1.67 7.30 22.29
CA LEU A 125 2.43 6.18 22.82
C LEU A 125 3.71 6.66 23.51
N ALA A 126 4.09 5.98 24.60
CA ALA A 126 5.22 6.35 25.45
C ALA A 126 6.58 5.84 24.96
N HIS A 127 6.76 5.68 23.65
CA HIS A 127 8.05 5.26 23.11
C HIS A 127 9.11 6.33 23.35
N HIS A 128 10.30 5.88 23.75
CA HIS A 128 11.40 6.75 24.14
C HIS A 128 12.69 6.49 23.36
N GLN A 129 13.76 7.20 23.71
CA GLN A 129 15.02 7.19 22.95
C GLN A 129 15.65 5.78 22.87
N GLN A 130 15.59 5.01 23.96
CA GLN A 130 16.08 3.63 23.94
C GLN A 130 15.24 2.71 23.03
N ASP A 131 13.90 2.83 22.98
CA ASP A 131 13.08 2.08 22.01
C ASP A 131 13.45 2.41 20.56
N GLN A 132 13.80 3.67 20.30
CA GLN A 132 14.28 4.09 18.98
C GLN A 132 15.58 3.40 18.61
N ALA A 133 16.56 3.41 19.53
CA ALA A 133 17.85 2.78 19.32
C ALA A 133 17.74 1.25 19.16
N GLU A 134 16.91 0.58 19.98
CA GLU A 134 16.60 -0.85 19.83
C GLU A 134 15.98 -1.14 18.47
N THR A 135 15.03 -0.31 18.03
CA THR A 135 14.40 -0.45 16.70
C THR A 135 15.42 -0.30 15.58
N VAL A 136 16.36 0.64 15.68
CA VAL A 136 17.45 0.80 14.68
C VAL A 136 18.33 -0.44 14.63
N ILE A 137 18.76 -0.98 15.78
CA ILE A 137 19.61 -2.18 15.84
C ILE A 137 18.90 -3.38 15.23
N LEU A 138 17.67 -3.67 15.66
CA LEU A 138 16.91 -4.82 15.15
C LEU A 138 16.67 -4.73 13.64
N ARG A 139 16.32 -3.54 13.14
CA ARG A 139 16.13 -3.29 11.70
C ARG A 139 17.43 -3.33 10.90
N LEU A 140 18.55 -2.89 11.49
CA LEU A 140 19.86 -3.01 10.87
C LEU A 140 20.26 -4.49 10.73
N LEU A 141 20.09 -5.29 11.78
CA LEU A 141 20.38 -6.73 11.77
C LEU A 141 19.44 -7.49 10.81
N SER A 142 18.23 -6.97 10.58
CA SER A 142 17.29 -7.49 9.59
C SER A 142 17.60 -7.07 8.14
N GLY A 143 18.68 -6.32 7.90
CA GLY A 143 19.10 -5.91 6.56
C GLY A 143 18.20 -4.85 5.90
N THR A 144 17.51 -4.02 6.69
CA THR A 144 16.64 -2.97 6.15
C THR A 144 17.42 -1.81 5.54
N GLY A 145 16.80 -1.12 4.58
CA GLY A 145 17.34 0.12 3.97
C GLY A 145 17.02 1.39 4.76
N VAL A 146 17.10 2.54 4.08
CA VAL A 146 16.88 3.88 4.67
C VAL A 146 15.56 3.98 5.43
N ASP A 147 14.43 3.62 4.81
CA ASP A 147 13.11 3.62 5.46
C ASP A 147 13.06 2.78 6.75
N GLY A 148 13.78 1.66 6.77
CA GLY A 148 13.88 0.82 7.96
C GLY A 148 14.67 1.52 9.04
N LEU A 149 15.86 2.02 8.72
CA LEU A 149 16.74 2.70 9.67
C LEU A 149 16.20 4.06 10.15
N ALA A 150 15.27 4.67 9.42
CA ALA A 150 14.51 5.84 9.87
C ALA A 150 13.69 5.57 11.15
N ALA A 151 13.47 4.30 11.52
CA ALA A 151 12.86 3.85 12.76
C ALA A 151 11.46 4.44 13.00
N MET A 152 11.19 5.04 14.17
CA MET A 152 9.91 5.68 14.49
C MET A 152 10.01 7.20 14.30
N GLN A 153 8.96 7.82 13.78
CA GLN A 153 8.81 9.28 13.79
C GLN A 153 8.13 9.76 15.08
N SER A 154 8.40 11.01 15.46
CA SER A 154 7.74 11.65 16.60
C SER A 154 6.23 11.79 16.34
N ILE A 155 5.86 12.21 15.13
CA ILE A 155 4.49 12.22 14.60
C ILE A 155 4.51 11.37 13.32
N ASP A 156 3.73 10.30 13.32
CA ASP A 156 3.68 9.27 12.27
C ASP A 156 2.26 9.26 11.69
N HIS A 157 2.10 9.87 10.51
CA HIS A 157 0.83 9.92 9.78
C HIS A 157 0.67 8.65 8.94
N ARG A 158 -0.33 7.84 9.29
CA ARG A 158 -0.71 6.65 8.55
C ARG A 158 -2.02 6.88 7.82
N VAL A 159 -2.36 5.96 6.93
CA VAL A 159 -3.62 5.98 6.17
C VAL A 159 -4.83 5.96 7.11
N ASP A 160 -4.73 5.23 8.22
CA ASP A 160 -5.84 4.88 9.11
C ASP A 160 -5.75 5.53 10.51
N MET A 161 -4.60 6.10 10.88
CA MET A 161 -4.41 6.76 12.17
C MET A 161 -3.24 7.75 12.14
N THR A 162 -3.19 8.68 13.08
CA THR A 162 -1.97 9.43 13.40
C THR A 162 -1.44 8.98 14.76
N ILE A 163 -0.13 8.72 14.85
CA ILE A 163 0.54 8.31 16.08
C ILE A 163 1.52 9.38 16.52
N TRP A 164 1.40 9.81 17.77
CA TRP A 164 2.31 10.74 18.40
C TRP A 164 3.11 10.05 19.51
N ARG A 165 4.43 10.29 19.52
CA ARG A 165 5.40 9.76 20.50
C ARG A 165 6.13 10.91 21.19
N PRO A 166 5.51 11.56 22.20
CA PRO A 166 6.10 12.73 22.86
C PRO A 166 7.43 12.45 23.57
N PHE A 167 7.66 11.19 23.94
CA PHE A 167 8.81 10.76 24.73
C PHE A 167 10.02 10.35 23.88
N LEU A 168 9.93 10.39 22.54
CA LEU A 168 10.93 9.79 21.66
C LEU A 168 12.37 10.35 21.85
N ASP A 169 12.47 11.59 22.33
CA ASP A 169 13.74 12.25 22.66
C ASP A 169 14.18 12.16 24.13
N LEU A 170 13.36 11.53 24.99
CA LEU A 170 13.66 11.36 26.41
C LEU A 170 14.48 10.10 26.63
N THR A 171 15.46 10.20 27.53
CA THR A 171 16.23 9.03 27.96
C THR A 171 15.44 8.24 29.00
N ARG A 172 15.80 6.95 29.14
CA ARG A 172 15.18 6.07 30.14
C ARG A 172 15.43 6.58 31.57
N GLU A 173 16.61 7.15 31.81
CA GLU A 173 16.99 7.73 33.10
C GLU A 173 16.12 8.93 33.45
N GLN A 174 15.81 9.81 32.49
CA GLN A 174 14.91 10.94 32.69
C GLN A 174 13.49 10.47 33.04
N ILE A 175 13.00 9.45 32.34
CA ILE A 175 11.69 8.87 32.62
C ILE A 175 11.66 8.25 34.03
N ALA A 176 12.68 7.49 34.41
CA ALA A 176 12.79 6.89 35.73
C ALA A 176 12.86 7.95 36.85
N GLU A 177 13.67 8.99 36.65
CA GLU A 177 13.81 10.10 37.58
C GLU A 177 12.47 10.80 37.80
N TRP A 178 11.76 11.15 36.72
CA TRP A 178 10.48 11.86 36.83
C TRP A 178 9.38 10.99 37.43
N THR A 179 9.35 9.70 37.09
CA THR A 179 8.40 8.75 37.69
C THR A 179 8.61 8.65 39.20
N THR A 180 9.86 8.60 39.65
CA THR A 180 10.21 8.56 41.08
C THR A 180 9.84 9.86 41.78
N GLN A 181 10.19 11.02 41.19
CA GLN A 181 9.89 12.33 41.76
C GLN A 181 8.40 12.64 41.88
N LEU A 182 7.60 12.13 40.94
CA LEU A 182 6.15 12.32 40.92
C LEU A 182 5.40 11.21 41.66
N GLU A 183 6.13 10.26 42.28
CA GLU A 183 5.57 9.13 43.04
C GLU A 183 4.52 8.35 42.23
N ILE A 184 4.81 8.10 40.94
CA ILE A 184 3.88 7.43 40.04
C ILE A 184 3.96 5.91 40.27
N GLU A 185 2.84 5.31 40.66
CA GLU A 185 2.68 3.86 40.71
C GLU A 185 2.67 3.28 39.29
N TYR A 186 3.40 2.18 39.07
CA TYR A 186 3.43 1.45 37.80
C TYR A 186 3.62 -0.05 38.03
N ILE A 187 3.33 -0.82 36.98
CA ILE A 187 3.50 -2.27 36.95
C ILE A 187 4.90 -2.62 36.45
N ASP A 188 5.52 -3.57 37.14
CA ASP A 188 6.72 -4.26 36.68
C ASP A 188 6.32 -5.65 36.16
N ASP A 189 6.33 -5.81 34.84
CA ASP A 189 5.95 -7.05 34.16
C ASP A 189 7.20 -7.92 33.92
N PRO A 190 7.32 -9.10 34.57
CA PRO A 190 8.47 -9.98 34.45
C PRO A 190 8.76 -10.46 33.01
N THR A 191 7.75 -10.48 32.13
CA THR A 191 7.94 -10.91 30.74
C THR A 191 8.73 -9.93 29.90
N ASN A 192 8.87 -8.68 30.35
CA ASN A 192 9.75 -7.71 29.70
C ASN A 192 11.23 -8.13 29.71
N TYR A 193 11.58 -9.10 30.55
CA TYR A 193 12.93 -9.63 30.74
C TYR A 193 13.10 -11.04 30.13
N ASP A 194 12.09 -11.56 29.43
CA ASP A 194 12.15 -12.90 28.84
C ASP A 194 12.96 -12.89 27.53
N ILE A 195 14.23 -13.28 27.61
CA ILE A 195 15.19 -13.34 26.51
C ILE A 195 14.82 -14.32 25.39
N HIS A 196 13.72 -15.07 25.49
CA HIS A 196 13.18 -15.81 24.35
C HIS A 196 12.72 -14.87 23.22
N TYR A 197 12.31 -13.63 23.55
CA TYR A 197 11.89 -12.62 22.59
C TYR A 197 13.06 -11.75 22.13
N ASP A 198 13.18 -11.50 20.82
CA ASP A 198 14.30 -10.76 20.21
C ASP A 198 14.54 -9.39 20.86
N ARG A 199 13.45 -8.68 21.21
CA ARG A 199 13.54 -7.36 21.84
C ARG A 199 14.09 -7.45 23.27
N ALA A 200 13.61 -8.41 24.07
CA ALA A 200 14.09 -8.63 25.42
C ALA A 200 15.54 -9.13 25.41
N TRP A 201 15.87 -10.09 24.54
CA TRP A 201 17.26 -10.51 24.32
C TRP A 201 18.17 -9.34 23.92
N SER A 202 17.73 -8.50 22.98
CA SER A 202 18.53 -7.35 22.56
C SER A 202 18.77 -6.36 23.70
N ARG A 203 17.83 -6.23 24.64
CA ARG A 203 17.94 -5.32 25.78
C ARG A 203 18.77 -5.90 26.92
N GLU A 204 18.64 -7.19 27.22
CA GLU A 204 19.31 -7.83 28.35
C GLU A 204 20.74 -8.29 28.00
N GLU A 205 20.97 -8.77 26.78
CA GLU A 205 22.25 -9.36 26.38
C GLU A 205 23.08 -8.41 25.51
N LEU A 206 22.51 -7.94 24.40
CA LEU A 206 23.26 -7.16 23.41
C LEU A 206 23.51 -5.73 23.88
N TRP A 207 22.51 -5.09 24.49
CA TRP A 207 22.60 -3.69 24.89
C TRP A 207 23.69 -3.43 25.93
N PRO A 208 23.81 -4.17 27.06
CA PRO A 208 24.84 -3.92 28.05
C PRO A 208 26.25 -4.13 27.47
N PHE A 209 26.41 -5.15 26.63
CA PHE A 209 27.66 -5.42 25.93
C PHE A 209 28.10 -4.25 25.05
N LEU A 210 27.19 -3.73 24.22
CA LEU A 210 27.48 -2.58 23.35
C LEU A 210 27.67 -1.29 24.15
N GLN A 211 26.84 -1.03 25.15
CA GLN A 211 26.88 0.20 25.95
C GLN A 211 28.17 0.30 26.75
N ASN A 212 28.70 -0.82 27.26
CA ASN A 212 29.99 -0.87 27.95
C ASN A 212 31.13 -0.40 27.04
N ARG A 213 31.12 -0.79 25.76
CA ARG A 213 32.15 -0.35 24.80
C ARG A 213 31.88 1.04 24.21
N PHE A 214 30.61 1.37 24.01
CA PHE A 214 30.13 2.60 23.37
C PHE A 214 29.11 3.32 24.25
N PRO A 215 29.53 4.04 25.32
CA PRO A 215 28.61 4.64 26.28
C PRO A 215 27.61 5.64 25.68
N LYS A 216 27.91 6.19 24.49
CA LYS A 216 27.06 7.16 23.77
C LYS A 216 26.24 6.52 22.65
N MET A 217 26.15 5.19 22.57
CA MET A 217 25.49 4.49 21.46
C MET A 217 24.01 4.88 21.30
N GLN A 218 23.26 5.07 22.40
CA GLN A 218 21.85 5.41 22.34
C GLN A 218 21.61 6.74 21.61
N GLN A 219 22.40 7.77 21.97
CA GLN A 219 22.36 9.07 21.31
C GLN A 219 22.81 8.97 19.85
N ALA A 220 23.86 8.18 19.57
CA ALA A 220 24.36 7.97 18.22
C ALA A 220 23.33 7.28 17.32
N LEU A 221 22.68 6.22 17.79
CA LEU A 221 21.65 5.47 17.05
C LEU A 221 20.39 6.31 16.82
N SER A 222 19.97 7.08 17.83
CA SER A 222 18.83 7.99 17.68
C SER A 222 19.13 9.08 16.64
N ARG A 223 20.34 9.65 16.66
CA ARG A 223 20.78 10.59 15.63
C ARG A 223 20.87 9.95 14.25
N THR A 224 21.35 8.71 14.14
CA THR A 224 21.35 7.96 12.87
C THR A 224 19.94 7.82 12.33
N SER A 225 18.96 7.50 13.17
CA SER A 225 17.56 7.44 12.75
C SER A 225 17.05 8.77 12.22
N TYR A 226 17.36 9.90 12.87
CA TYR A 226 17.01 11.23 12.35
C TYR A 226 17.63 11.51 10.98
N LEU A 227 18.93 11.22 10.80
CA LEU A 227 19.59 11.39 9.49
C LEU A 227 19.01 10.46 8.41
N MET A 228 18.52 9.28 8.80
CA MET A 228 17.84 8.36 7.89
C MET A 228 16.42 8.82 7.55
N GLN A 229 15.75 9.56 8.43
CA GLN A 229 14.48 10.22 8.13
C GLN A 229 14.69 11.31 7.06
N ASP A 230 15.67 12.19 7.23
CA ASP A 230 16.03 13.20 6.20
C ASP A 230 16.33 12.53 4.85
N ALA A 231 17.10 11.44 4.87
CA ALA A 231 17.41 10.68 3.65
C ALA A 231 16.17 10.00 3.03
N SER A 232 15.22 9.55 3.85
CA SER A 232 13.96 8.96 3.40
C SER A 232 13.08 10.01 2.72
N GLU A 233 12.95 11.20 3.31
CA GLU A 233 12.18 12.32 2.75
C GLU A 233 12.73 12.73 1.38
N ILE A 234 14.05 12.93 1.28
CA ILE A 234 14.71 13.25 0.01
C ILE A 234 14.49 12.12 -1.01
N LEU A 235 14.59 10.87 -0.59
CA LEU A 235 14.36 9.74 -1.48
C LEU A 235 12.92 9.70 -1.99
N GLU A 236 11.93 9.97 -1.15
CA GLU A 236 10.52 10.03 -1.54
C GLU A 236 10.27 11.14 -2.57
N GLU A 237 10.85 12.33 -2.39
CA GLU A 237 10.76 13.43 -3.35
C GLU A 237 11.34 13.03 -4.73
N VAL A 238 12.52 12.40 -4.72
CA VAL A 238 13.19 11.95 -5.95
C VAL A 238 12.37 10.85 -6.63
N LEU A 239 11.83 9.90 -5.88
CA LEU A 239 11.06 8.79 -6.43
C LEU A 239 9.71 9.23 -6.98
N LYS A 240 9.09 10.27 -6.42
CA LYS A 240 7.88 10.87 -6.97
C LYS A 240 8.13 11.45 -8.36
N ILE A 241 9.24 12.16 -8.53
CA ILE A 241 9.68 12.70 -9.82
C ILE A 241 10.00 11.56 -10.80
N ASP A 242 10.70 10.52 -10.33
CA ASP A 242 11.03 9.36 -11.16
C ASP A 242 9.80 8.62 -11.65
N LEU A 243 8.81 8.41 -10.78
CA LEU A 243 7.55 7.78 -11.15
C LEU A 243 6.83 8.59 -12.22
N GLN A 244 6.71 9.91 -12.04
CA GLN A 244 6.08 10.81 -13.02
C GLN A 244 6.78 10.78 -14.39
N ASN A 245 8.10 10.63 -14.41
CA ASN A 245 8.87 10.55 -15.64
C ASN A 245 8.83 9.15 -16.29
N CYS A 246 8.68 8.10 -15.49
CA CYS A 246 8.74 6.72 -15.97
C CYS A 246 7.36 6.14 -16.29
N GLY A 247 6.26 6.62 -15.73
CA GLY A 247 4.94 6.09 -16.03
C GLY A 247 3.88 6.41 -14.98
N THR A 248 3.09 5.39 -14.62
CA THR A 248 1.96 5.48 -13.70
C THR A 248 2.03 4.35 -12.66
N ASP A 249 1.05 4.30 -11.76
CA ASP A 249 0.91 3.21 -10.79
C ASP A 249 0.60 1.85 -11.45
N GLU A 250 0.19 1.83 -12.71
CA GLU A 250 -0.17 0.61 -13.43
C GLU A 250 0.93 0.13 -14.38
N TYR A 251 1.74 1.04 -14.91
CA TYR A 251 2.82 0.69 -15.81
C TYR A 251 4.04 1.63 -15.72
N LEU A 252 5.21 1.09 -16.06
CA LEU A 252 6.46 1.85 -16.21
C LEU A 252 7.02 1.67 -17.63
N ASP A 253 7.40 2.77 -18.28
CA ASP A 253 8.21 2.80 -19.50
C ASP A 253 9.65 2.40 -19.15
N LEU A 254 10.05 1.24 -19.65
CA LEU A 254 11.38 0.67 -19.46
C LEU A 254 12.46 1.53 -20.13
N THR A 255 12.13 2.28 -21.19
CA THR A 255 13.09 3.18 -21.85
C THR A 255 13.48 4.34 -20.96
N GLN A 256 12.54 4.88 -20.18
CA GLN A 256 12.83 5.94 -19.21
C GLN A 256 13.47 5.36 -17.95
N LEU A 257 12.94 4.24 -17.44
CA LEU A 257 13.49 3.55 -16.28
C LEU A 257 14.98 3.23 -16.45
N LEU A 258 15.37 2.70 -17.62
CA LEU A 258 16.75 2.30 -17.91
C LEU A 258 17.72 3.49 -18.02
N LYS A 259 17.23 4.73 -18.15
CA LYS A 259 18.08 5.94 -18.08
C LYS A 259 18.46 6.31 -16.64
N LEU A 260 17.71 5.84 -15.66
CA LEU A 260 18.02 6.07 -14.24
C LEU A 260 19.23 5.22 -13.84
N SER A 261 19.93 5.64 -12.78
CA SER A 261 21.00 4.82 -12.19
C SER A 261 20.43 3.52 -11.61
N SER A 262 21.24 2.46 -11.54
CA SER A 262 20.81 1.16 -11.01
C SER A 262 20.23 1.24 -9.59
N ALA A 263 20.71 2.19 -8.78
CA ALA A 263 20.15 2.45 -7.45
C ALA A 263 18.74 3.05 -7.52
N ARG A 264 18.53 4.07 -8.37
CA ARG A 264 17.20 4.69 -8.58
C ARG A 264 16.21 3.72 -9.20
N GLN A 265 16.64 2.92 -10.19
CA GLN A 265 15.80 1.85 -10.76
C GLN A 265 15.29 0.91 -9.66
N ARG A 266 16.19 0.42 -8.80
CA ARG A 266 15.83 -0.49 -7.71
C ARG A 266 14.86 0.15 -6.71
N GLN A 267 15.09 1.40 -6.33
CA GLN A 267 14.23 2.12 -5.39
C GLN A 267 12.85 2.42 -5.99
N LEU A 268 12.80 2.84 -7.26
CA LEU A 268 11.55 3.08 -7.97
C LEU A 268 10.74 1.79 -8.11
N LEU A 269 11.37 0.69 -8.53
CA LEU A 269 10.70 -0.60 -8.61
C LEU A 269 10.20 -1.07 -7.24
N SER A 270 10.98 -0.89 -6.17
CA SER A 270 10.56 -1.24 -4.82
C SER A 270 9.30 -0.47 -4.37
N VAL A 271 9.27 0.85 -4.58
CA VAL A 271 8.10 1.69 -4.25
C VAL A 271 6.91 1.40 -5.15
N TRP A 272 7.13 1.25 -6.45
CA TRP A 272 6.08 0.95 -7.41
C TRP A 272 5.47 -0.44 -7.19
N MET A 273 6.28 -1.44 -6.82
CA MET A 273 5.78 -2.74 -6.41
C MET A 273 4.95 -2.63 -5.13
N LYS A 274 5.44 -1.92 -4.09
CA LYS A 274 4.72 -1.68 -2.83
C LYS A 274 3.31 -1.14 -3.09
N GLY A 275 3.18 -0.11 -3.92
CA GLY A 275 1.91 0.59 -4.12
C GLY A 275 1.32 1.08 -2.80
N GLU A 276 0.05 0.75 -2.58
CA GLU A 276 -0.68 1.03 -1.34
C GLU A 276 -0.37 0.02 -0.21
N GLY A 277 0.42 -1.01 -0.49
CA GLY A 277 0.81 -2.02 0.49
C GLY A 277 1.62 -1.42 1.64
N GLN A 278 1.51 -2.04 2.83
CA GLN A 278 2.21 -1.57 4.02
C GLN A 278 3.73 -1.70 3.91
N TYR A 279 4.22 -2.80 3.31
CA TYR A 279 5.63 -3.15 3.28
C TYR A 279 6.18 -3.14 1.85
N ARG A 280 7.39 -2.60 1.69
CA ARG A 280 8.16 -2.74 0.44
C ARG A 280 8.53 -4.21 0.21
N PRO A 281 8.67 -4.66 -1.06
CA PRO A 281 9.22 -5.97 -1.35
C PRO A 281 10.67 -6.09 -0.82
N ALA A 282 11.07 -7.30 -0.45
CA ALA A 282 12.45 -7.60 -0.11
C ALA A 282 13.39 -7.29 -1.29
N PHE A 283 14.66 -7.02 -1.00
CA PHE A 283 15.68 -6.72 -2.00
C PHE A 283 15.71 -7.75 -3.13
N GLU A 284 15.72 -9.04 -2.77
CA GLU A 284 15.76 -10.15 -3.73
C GLU A 284 14.54 -10.15 -4.65
N MET A 285 13.36 -9.76 -4.15
CA MET A 285 12.14 -9.71 -4.95
C MET A 285 12.22 -8.64 -6.05
N VAL A 286 12.82 -7.48 -5.75
CA VAL A 286 13.08 -6.43 -6.75
C VAL A 286 14.10 -6.89 -7.78
N GLU A 287 15.14 -7.61 -7.35
CA GLU A 287 16.13 -8.18 -8.28
C GLU A 287 15.53 -9.28 -9.15
N ARG A 288 14.64 -10.11 -8.61
CA ARG A 288 13.88 -11.08 -9.40
C ARG A 288 13.03 -10.41 -10.45
N LEU A 289 12.32 -9.32 -10.12
CA LEU A 289 11.55 -8.57 -11.11
C LEU A 289 12.43 -8.10 -12.28
N LYS A 290 13.62 -7.57 -11.96
CA LYS A 290 14.58 -7.14 -12.99
C LYS A 290 15.05 -8.32 -13.84
N ASN A 291 15.58 -9.35 -13.21
CA ASN A 291 16.22 -10.47 -13.92
C ASN A 291 15.22 -11.37 -14.67
N GLU A 292 14.05 -11.64 -14.07
CA GLU A 292 13.07 -12.60 -14.60
C GLU A 292 12.12 -11.96 -15.61
N VAL A 293 11.80 -10.66 -15.48
CA VAL A 293 10.77 -9.99 -16.30
C VAL A 293 11.33 -8.86 -17.15
N ILE A 294 12.13 -7.96 -16.57
CA ILE A 294 12.66 -6.81 -17.33
C ILE A 294 13.73 -7.28 -18.31
N ASP A 295 14.67 -8.10 -17.87
CA ASP A 295 15.81 -8.57 -18.67
C ASP A 295 15.48 -9.84 -19.47
N SER A 296 14.24 -10.35 -19.38
CA SER A 296 13.81 -11.49 -20.16
C SER A 296 13.87 -11.20 -21.67
N LYS A 297 14.02 -12.26 -22.47
CA LYS A 297 13.87 -12.14 -23.92
C LYS A 297 12.49 -11.55 -24.28
N SER A 298 12.43 -10.78 -25.36
CA SER A 298 11.20 -10.08 -25.77
C SER A 298 10.05 -11.01 -26.18
N ASP A 299 10.35 -12.26 -26.50
CA ASP A 299 9.38 -13.32 -26.82
C ASP A 299 8.99 -14.19 -25.61
N ALA A 300 9.65 -14.01 -24.47
CA ALA A 300 9.33 -14.75 -23.25
C ALA A 300 8.04 -14.19 -22.62
N GLN A 301 7.12 -15.08 -22.24
CA GLN A 301 5.94 -14.73 -21.44
C GLN A 301 6.30 -14.70 -19.95
N ALA A 302 7.29 -13.88 -19.59
CA ALA A 302 7.72 -13.74 -18.23
C ALA A 302 6.67 -13.02 -17.38
N ALA A 303 6.35 -13.60 -16.23
CA ALA A 303 5.45 -13.02 -15.25
C ALA A 303 5.97 -13.33 -13.84
N LEU A 304 6.04 -12.30 -13.00
CA LEU A 304 6.35 -12.45 -11.59
C LEU A 304 5.10 -12.14 -10.76
N HIS A 305 4.76 -12.99 -9.79
CA HIS A 305 3.64 -12.76 -8.89
C HIS A 305 4.15 -12.32 -7.52
N TRP A 306 3.66 -11.17 -7.02
CA TRP A 306 3.94 -10.69 -5.67
C TRP A 306 2.76 -9.85 -5.15
N ASN A 307 2.41 -10.06 -3.88
CA ASN A 307 1.36 -9.31 -3.16
C ASN A 307 0.04 -9.10 -3.94
N GLN A 308 -0.53 -10.18 -4.48
CA GLN A 308 -1.78 -10.20 -5.29
C GLN A 308 -1.69 -9.56 -6.69
N PHE A 309 -0.51 -9.05 -7.08
CA PHE A 309 -0.26 -8.49 -8.40
C PHE A 309 0.64 -9.40 -9.24
N TYR A 310 0.46 -9.31 -10.55
CA TYR A 310 1.31 -9.89 -11.57
C TYR A 310 2.07 -8.79 -12.29
N TYR A 311 3.39 -8.94 -12.34
CA TYR A 311 4.30 -8.03 -13.01
C TYR A 311 4.74 -8.67 -14.31
N VAL A 312 4.41 -8.01 -15.43
CA VAL A 312 4.64 -8.55 -16.77
C VAL A 312 5.21 -7.50 -17.69
N ARG A 313 6.08 -7.92 -18.60
CA ARG A 313 6.62 -7.05 -19.64
C ARG A 313 5.84 -7.22 -20.93
N TYR A 314 5.45 -6.11 -21.55
CA TYR A 314 4.98 -6.10 -22.91
C TYR A 314 5.60 -4.92 -23.65
N GLN A 315 6.34 -5.22 -24.73
CA GLN A 315 7.12 -4.24 -25.49
C GLN A 315 8.13 -3.51 -24.58
N HIS A 316 8.03 -2.18 -24.52
CA HIS A 316 8.88 -1.32 -23.68
C HIS A 316 8.21 -0.92 -22.37
N HIS A 317 7.14 -1.60 -21.97
CA HIS A 317 6.43 -1.30 -20.73
C HIS A 317 6.43 -2.51 -19.78
N LEU A 318 6.60 -2.21 -18.50
CA LEU A 318 6.37 -3.12 -17.39
C LEU A 318 5.00 -2.81 -16.78
N TYR A 319 4.13 -3.80 -16.64
CA TYR A 319 2.77 -3.65 -16.13
C TYR A 319 2.63 -4.32 -14.77
N ARG A 320 1.87 -3.69 -13.86
CA ARG A 320 1.41 -4.24 -12.59
C ARG A 320 -0.08 -4.52 -12.70
N LEU A 321 -0.45 -5.79 -12.80
CA LEU A 321 -1.82 -6.23 -13.07
C LEU A 321 -2.42 -6.95 -11.86
N SER A 322 -3.69 -6.68 -11.56
CA SER A 322 -4.42 -7.47 -10.57
C SER A 322 -4.60 -8.91 -11.05
N ARG A 323 -4.84 -9.83 -10.12
CA ARG A 323 -5.19 -11.22 -10.43
C ARG A 323 -6.38 -11.32 -11.40
N GLN A 324 -7.38 -10.44 -11.26
CA GLN A 324 -8.57 -10.45 -12.11
C GLN A 324 -8.23 -10.09 -13.56
N VAL A 325 -7.39 -9.08 -13.76
CA VAL A 325 -6.97 -8.64 -15.11
C VAL A 325 -6.04 -9.68 -15.76
N PHE A 326 -5.04 -10.16 -15.03
CA PHE A 326 -4.06 -11.09 -15.59
C PHE A 326 -4.66 -12.46 -15.92
N LEU A 327 -5.57 -12.96 -15.08
CA LEU A 327 -6.23 -14.26 -15.26
C LEU A 327 -7.61 -14.17 -15.92
N ALA A 328 -7.97 -13.02 -16.50
CA ALA A 328 -9.30 -12.74 -17.03
C ALA A 328 -9.80 -13.83 -17.99
N GLU A 329 -8.94 -14.34 -18.89
CA GLU A 329 -9.31 -15.42 -19.82
C GLU A 329 -9.77 -16.71 -19.12
N LYS A 330 -9.17 -17.04 -17.97
CA LYS A 330 -9.50 -18.24 -17.20
C LYS A 330 -10.72 -18.01 -16.30
N LEU A 331 -10.87 -16.79 -15.78
CA LEU A 331 -11.92 -16.44 -14.83
C LEU A 331 -13.25 -16.11 -15.55
N ASN A 332 -13.18 -15.51 -16.73
CA ASN A 332 -14.31 -15.05 -17.53
C ASN A 332 -14.24 -15.69 -18.93
N PRO A 333 -14.53 -16.99 -19.06
CA PRO A 333 -14.49 -17.66 -20.35
C PRO A 333 -15.55 -17.06 -21.28
N VAL A 334 -15.12 -16.56 -22.44
CA VAL A 334 -16.02 -16.09 -23.49
C VAL A 334 -16.67 -17.30 -24.18
N GLU A 335 -17.98 -17.23 -24.38
CA GLU A 335 -18.74 -18.24 -25.10
C GLU A 335 -18.17 -18.46 -26.51
N THR A 336 -18.24 -19.70 -26.99
CA THR A 336 -17.61 -20.05 -28.28
C THR A 336 -18.35 -19.42 -29.46
N GLU A 337 -19.67 -19.34 -29.38
CA GLU A 337 -20.54 -18.79 -30.43
C GLU A 337 -21.84 -18.28 -29.79
N THR A 338 -22.30 -17.10 -30.23
CA THR A 338 -23.60 -16.52 -29.85
C THR A 338 -24.31 -15.94 -31.07
N GLU A 339 -25.65 -16.00 -31.08
CA GLU A 339 -26.48 -15.40 -32.13
C GLU A 339 -27.02 -14.04 -31.67
N HIS A 340 -26.88 -13.02 -32.53
CA HIS A 340 -27.30 -11.65 -32.24
C HIS A 340 -28.06 -11.04 -33.40
N HIS A 341 -28.99 -10.15 -33.08
CA HIS A 341 -29.69 -9.30 -34.06
C HIS A 341 -29.20 -7.87 -33.92
N PHE A 342 -28.84 -7.27 -35.04
CA PHE A 342 -28.28 -5.92 -35.08
C PHE A 342 -29.34 -4.93 -35.58
N GLN A 343 -29.47 -3.81 -34.87
CA GLN A 343 -30.42 -2.73 -35.18
C GLN A 343 -29.73 -1.39 -34.96
N LEU A 344 -29.95 -0.44 -35.88
CA LEU A 344 -29.43 0.92 -35.75
C LEU A 344 -29.87 1.55 -34.41
N GLY A 345 -28.93 2.19 -33.73
CA GLY A 345 -29.10 2.84 -32.43
C GLY A 345 -29.06 1.89 -31.23
N LYS A 346 -29.13 0.56 -31.42
CA LYS A 346 -29.06 -0.41 -30.32
C LYS A 346 -27.62 -0.67 -29.88
N ILE A 347 -27.48 -1.09 -28.63
CA ILE A 347 -26.22 -1.49 -28.02
C ILE A 347 -26.12 -3.02 -28.05
N VAL A 348 -24.96 -3.53 -28.41
CA VAL A 348 -24.60 -4.94 -28.37
C VAL A 348 -23.48 -5.11 -27.34
N ASP A 349 -23.71 -5.98 -26.36
CA ASP A 349 -22.72 -6.34 -25.36
C ASP A 349 -21.79 -7.42 -25.91
N CYS A 350 -20.50 -7.11 -25.96
CA CYS A 350 -19.45 -8.00 -26.42
C CYS A 350 -18.39 -8.14 -25.31
N ALA A 351 -17.61 -9.21 -25.34
CA ALA A 351 -16.56 -9.44 -24.35
C ALA A 351 -15.54 -8.29 -24.29
N SER A 352 -15.28 -7.63 -25.43
CA SER A 352 -14.37 -6.49 -25.53
C SER A 352 -15.00 -5.13 -25.14
N GLY A 353 -16.30 -5.07 -24.86
CA GLY A 353 -17.03 -3.85 -24.51
C GLY A 353 -18.42 -3.75 -25.12
N ASN A 354 -19.11 -2.64 -24.82
CA ASN A 354 -20.42 -2.32 -25.39
C ASN A 354 -20.26 -1.54 -26.70
N PHE A 355 -20.96 -1.99 -27.74
CA PHE A 355 -20.91 -1.36 -29.06
C PHE A 355 -22.28 -0.85 -29.47
N GLN A 356 -22.38 0.44 -29.84
CA GLN A 356 -23.59 1.00 -30.41
C GLN A 356 -23.58 0.86 -31.94
N ILE A 357 -24.67 0.39 -32.52
CA ILE A 357 -24.77 0.23 -33.97
C ILE A 357 -25.13 1.57 -34.61
N THR A 358 -24.20 2.14 -35.38
CA THR A 358 -24.36 3.45 -36.00
C THR A 358 -24.15 3.37 -37.51
N GLN A 359 -24.60 4.39 -38.22
CA GLN A 359 -24.35 4.52 -39.66
C GLN A 359 -22.99 5.19 -39.89
N LYS A 360 -22.22 4.69 -40.86
CA LYS A 360 -20.89 5.22 -41.24
C LYS A 360 -20.80 5.39 -42.76
N ASN A 361 -19.79 6.15 -43.20
CA ASN A 361 -19.54 6.38 -44.62
C ASN A 361 -19.34 5.08 -45.41
N MET A 362 -18.71 4.09 -44.78
CA MET A 362 -18.59 2.72 -45.27
C MET A 362 -18.97 1.79 -44.12
N GLY A 363 -19.66 0.70 -44.39
CA GLY A 363 -20.06 -0.24 -43.34
C GLY A 363 -20.65 -1.53 -43.87
N LEU A 364 -21.22 -2.32 -42.97
CA LEU A 364 -21.98 -3.51 -43.28
C LEU A 364 -23.34 -3.14 -43.87
N SER A 365 -23.83 -3.97 -44.79
CA SER A 365 -25.05 -3.69 -45.52
C SER A 365 -26.27 -3.63 -44.62
N ALA A 366 -27.17 -2.66 -44.86
CA ALA A 366 -28.46 -2.58 -44.18
C ALA A 366 -29.27 -3.88 -44.31
N SER A 367 -29.01 -4.70 -45.35
CA SER A 367 -29.61 -6.02 -45.53
C SER A 367 -29.23 -7.06 -44.45
N LEU A 368 -28.21 -6.77 -43.63
CA LEU A 368 -27.80 -7.59 -42.48
C LEU A 368 -28.51 -7.18 -41.18
N LEU A 369 -29.16 -6.01 -41.14
CA LEU A 369 -29.93 -5.60 -39.97
C LEU A 369 -31.12 -6.53 -39.77
N ASN A 370 -31.46 -6.81 -38.51
CA ASN A 370 -32.50 -7.76 -38.09
C ASN A 370 -32.30 -9.20 -38.59
N LYS A 371 -31.16 -9.54 -39.21
CA LYS A 371 -30.76 -10.92 -39.44
C LYS A 371 -30.03 -11.46 -38.22
N LYS A 372 -30.11 -12.78 -38.06
CA LYS A 372 -29.27 -13.51 -37.11
C LYS A 372 -27.84 -13.54 -37.63
N LEU A 373 -26.95 -12.86 -36.93
CA LEU A 373 -25.50 -12.93 -37.17
C LEU A 373 -24.85 -13.66 -36.00
N LYS A 374 -23.72 -14.31 -36.25
CA LYS A 374 -22.98 -15.04 -35.22
C LYS A 374 -21.79 -14.24 -34.76
N ILE A 375 -21.59 -14.17 -33.45
CA ILE A 375 -20.37 -13.68 -32.82
C ILE A 375 -19.62 -14.89 -32.30
N ILE A 376 -18.45 -15.17 -32.86
CA ILE A 376 -17.62 -16.33 -32.50
C ILE A 376 -16.36 -15.89 -31.74
N ARG A 377 -15.92 -16.71 -30.79
CA ARG A 377 -14.64 -16.51 -30.10
C ARG A 377 -13.49 -16.80 -31.06
N ARG A 378 -12.45 -15.98 -30.99
CA ARG A 378 -11.18 -16.23 -31.68
C ARG A 378 -10.50 -17.49 -31.13
N GLN A 379 -10.17 -18.45 -32.00
CA GLN A 379 -9.46 -19.69 -31.69
C GLN A 379 -7.96 -19.62 -32.03
N GLY A 380 -7.56 -18.71 -32.91
CA GLY A 380 -6.19 -18.51 -33.34
C GLY A 380 -5.86 -19.24 -34.66
N GLY A 381 -5.35 -18.49 -35.63
CA GLY A 381 -5.01 -18.99 -36.97
C GLY A 381 -5.86 -18.39 -38.08
N GLU A 382 -6.87 -17.61 -37.70
CA GLU A 382 -7.79 -16.92 -38.61
C GLU A 382 -7.02 -15.94 -39.50
N LYS A 383 -7.42 -15.90 -40.78
CA LYS A 383 -7.00 -14.90 -41.74
C LYS A 383 -8.18 -14.00 -42.05
N ILE A 384 -7.94 -12.71 -42.04
CA ILE A 384 -8.95 -11.70 -42.32
C ILE A 384 -8.44 -10.76 -43.42
N HIS A 385 -9.33 -10.41 -44.34
CA HIS A 385 -9.11 -9.30 -45.25
C HIS A 385 -9.79 -8.07 -44.62
N LEU A 386 -9.00 -7.18 -44.02
CA LEU A 386 -9.56 -5.95 -43.44
C LEU A 386 -9.88 -4.93 -44.54
N TYR A 387 -11.01 -4.24 -44.42
CA TYR A 387 -11.40 -3.19 -45.35
C TYR A 387 -10.31 -2.11 -45.43
N GLY A 388 -9.94 -1.70 -46.64
CA GLY A 388 -8.88 -0.72 -46.90
C GLY A 388 -7.44 -1.27 -46.84
N ARG A 389 -7.25 -2.57 -46.57
CA ARG A 389 -5.93 -3.24 -46.67
C ARG A 389 -5.90 -4.21 -47.86
N VAL A 390 -4.71 -4.41 -48.42
CA VAL A 390 -4.50 -5.33 -49.55
C VAL A 390 -4.24 -6.74 -49.05
N GLY A 391 -5.05 -7.69 -49.50
CA GLY A 391 -4.87 -9.13 -49.26
C GLY A 391 -5.40 -9.65 -47.91
N GLN A 392 -5.30 -10.96 -47.73
CA GLN A 392 -5.65 -11.65 -46.47
C GLN A 392 -4.45 -11.70 -45.53
N TRP A 393 -4.65 -11.27 -44.29
CA TRP A 393 -3.61 -11.23 -43.27
C TRP A 393 -3.96 -12.11 -42.08
N PRO A 394 -2.98 -12.75 -41.42
CA PRO A 394 -3.23 -13.39 -40.14
C PRO A 394 -3.78 -12.38 -39.15
N LEU A 395 -4.95 -12.65 -38.55
CA LEU A 395 -5.57 -11.76 -37.55
C LEU A 395 -4.62 -11.51 -36.37
N LYS A 396 -3.77 -12.50 -36.03
CA LYS A 396 -2.68 -12.37 -35.05
C LYS A 396 -1.77 -11.16 -35.34
N LYS A 397 -1.41 -10.91 -36.61
CA LYS A 397 -0.55 -9.79 -36.98
C LYS A 397 -1.27 -8.46 -36.80
N ALA A 398 -2.54 -8.36 -37.20
CA ALA A 398 -3.34 -7.16 -37.00
C ALA A 398 -3.49 -6.80 -35.51
N ILE A 399 -3.71 -7.80 -34.65
CA ILE A 399 -3.75 -7.63 -33.18
C ILE A 399 -2.42 -7.12 -32.62
N GLN A 400 -1.30 -7.63 -33.14
CA GLN A 400 0.04 -7.20 -32.74
C GLN A 400 0.35 -5.76 -33.20
N GLU A 401 0.04 -5.42 -34.46
CA GLU A 401 0.18 -4.06 -35.01
C GLU A 401 -0.72 -3.05 -34.31
N ALA A 402 -1.90 -3.47 -33.86
CA ALA A 402 -2.77 -2.62 -33.06
C ALA A 402 -2.31 -2.49 -31.60
N HIS A 403 -1.20 -3.12 -31.20
CA HIS A 403 -0.69 -3.11 -29.82
C HIS A 403 -1.74 -3.53 -28.78
N ILE A 404 -2.61 -4.50 -29.10
CA ILE A 404 -3.58 -5.02 -28.13
C ILE A 404 -2.84 -5.89 -27.11
N LEU A 405 -3.01 -5.55 -25.83
CA LEU A 405 -2.34 -6.17 -24.70
C LEU A 405 -2.65 -7.67 -24.62
N PRO A 406 -1.67 -8.56 -24.36
CA PRO A 406 -1.87 -9.99 -24.36
C PRO A 406 -3.06 -10.48 -23.50
N TRP A 407 -3.21 -9.96 -22.28
CA TRP A 407 -4.29 -10.35 -21.36
C TRP A 407 -5.68 -9.89 -21.81
N LEU A 408 -5.79 -8.94 -22.75
CA LEU A 408 -7.07 -8.51 -23.32
C LEU A 408 -7.44 -9.28 -24.60
N ARG A 409 -6.54 -10.08 -25.18
CA ARG A 409 -6.81 -10.73 -26.48
C ARG A 409 -7.89 -11.81 -26.44
N HIS A 410 -8.20 -12.34 -25.26
CA HIS A 410 -9.26 -13.33 -25.07
C HIS A 410 -10.67 -12.77 -25.32
N THR A 411 -10.81 -11.44 -25.29
CA THR A 411 -12.08 -10.72 -25.49
C THR A 411 -12.41 -10.45 -26.96
N ILE A 412 -11.46 -10.75 -27.85
CA ILE A 412 -11.61 -10.51 -29.28
C ILE A 412 -12.59 -11.52 -29.86
N GLN A 413 -13.65 -11.02 -30.48
CA GLN A 413 -14.71 -11.81 -31.09
C GLN A 413 -14.88 -11.45 -32.57
N ILE A 414 -15.30 -12.40 -33.39
CA ILE A 414 -15.44 -12.25 -34.85
C ILE A 414 -16.91 -12.29 -35.20
N LEU A 415 -17.38 -11.31 -35.97
CA LEU A 415 -18.74 -11.28 -36.51
C LEU A 415 -18.77 -12.03 -37.84
N VAL A 416 -19.65 -13.01 -37.97
CA VAL A 416 -19.79 -13.84 -39.17
C VAL A 416 -21.24 -14.06 -39.58
N ILE A 417 -21.45 -14.28 -40.88
CA ILE A 417 -22.69 -14.81 -41.46
C ILE A 417 -22.33 -15.86 -42.50
N ASP A 418 -22.92 -17.06 -42.43
CA ASP A 418 -22.69 -18.14 -43.40
C ASP A 418 -21.20 -18.39 -43.74
N ASN A 419 -20.34 -18.41 -42.70
CA ASN A 419 -18.87 -18.53 -42.78
C ASN A 419 -18.12 -17.36 -43.43
N VAL A 420 -18.81 -16.27 -43.79
CA VAL A 420 -18.21 -15.01 -44.24
C VAL A 420 -17.91 -14.14 -43.02
N MET A 421 -16.64 -13.74 -42.87
CA MET A 421 -16.25 -12.76 -41.84
C MET A 421 -16.73 -11.37 -42.24
N LEU A 422 -17.49 -10.74 -41.36
CA LEU A 422 -18.03 -9.39 -41.51
C LEU A 422 -17.17 -8.36 -40.77
N GLY A 423 -16.54 -8.75 -39.67
CA GLY A 423 -15.61 -7.90 -38.93
C GLY A 423 -15.20 -8.50 -37.60
N VAL A 424 -14.48 -7.72 -36.79
CA VAL A 424 -13.90 -8.15 -35.52
C VAL A 424 -14.15 -7.11 -34.44
N PHE A 425 -14.75 -7.54 -33.33
CA PHE A 425 -14.86 -6.76 -32.11
C PHE A 425 -13.55 -6.83 -31.34
N THR A 426 -12.97 -5.68 -31.00
CA THR A 426 -11.72 -5.59 -30.25
C THR A 426 -11.81 -4.54 -29.15
N PRO A 427 -10.91 -4.57 -28.15
CA PRO A 427 -10.78 -3.48 -27.19
C PRO A 427 -10.45 -2.12 -27.83
N LYS A 428 -10.00 -2.10 -29.10
CA LYS A 428 -9.72 -0.86 -29.85
C LYS A 428 -10.80 -0.53 -30.89
N GLY A 429 -12.02 -1.02 -30.67
CA GLY A 429 -13.15 -0.81 -31.58
C GLY A 429 -13.40 -1.95 -32.54
N PHE A 430 -14.32 -1.71 -33.49
CA PHE A 430 -14.71 -2.69 -34.50
C PHE A 430 -13.85 -2.56 -35.75
N TRP A 431 -13.34 -3.69 -36.25
CA TRP A 431 -12.58 -3.76 -37.49
C TRP A 431 -13.41 -4.38 -38.60
N LEU A 432 -13.80 -3.57 -39.59
CA LEU A 432 -14.59 -4.03 -40.74
C LEU A 432 -13.77 -4.99 -41.63
N ALA A 433 -14.34 -6.16 -41.92
CA ALA A 433 -13.78 -7.09 -42.90
C ALA A 433 -14.28 -6.74 -44.31
N GLN A 434 -13.39 -6.83 -45.30
CA GLN A 434 -13.76 -6.79 -46.70
C GLN A 434 -14.63 -8.02 -47.01
N SER A 435 -15.88 -7.77 -47.40
CA SER A 435 -16.85 -8.80 -47.74
C SER A 435 -17.84 -8.30 -48.80
N PRO A 436 -18.65 -9.18 -49.41
CA PRO A 436 -19.74 -8.77 -50.31
C PRO A 436 -20.79 -7.88 -49.65
N TYR A 437 -20.78 -7.78 -48.32
CA TYR A 437 -21.72 -6.98 -47.53
C TYR A 437 -21.19 -5.59 -47.17
N CYS A 438 -20.05 -5.17 -47.73
CA CYS A 438 -19.56 -3.80 -47.55
C CYS A 438 -20.29 -2.83 -48.50
N GLU A 439 -20.91 -1.77 -47.97
CA GLU A 439 -21.58 -0.73 -48.77
C GLU A 439 -21.26 0.69 -48.28
N GLN A 440 -21.39 1.67 -49.18
CA GLN A 440 -21.38 3.09 -48.81
C GLN A 440 -22.64 3.42 -48.02
N GLY A 441 -22.49 4.14 -46.91
CA GLY A 441 -23.58 4.46 -46.00
C GLY A 441 -24.06 3.27 -45.15
N GLY A 442 -23.30 2.18 -45.10
CA GLY A 442 -23.61 1.01 -44.26
C GLY A 442 -23.44 1.27 -42.76
N TRP A 443 -23.77 0.26 -41.94
CA TRP A 443 -23.68 0.36 -40.48
C TRP A 443 -22.38 -0.26 -39.93
N GLN A 444 -21.90 0.25 -38.80
CA GLN A 444 -20.82 -0.36 -38.02
C GLN A 444 -21.12 -0.29 -36.52
N PRO A 445 -20.63 -1.26 -35.73
CA PRO A 445 -20.57 -1.14 -34.28
C PRO A 445 -19.49 -0.13 -33.84
N ASP A 446 -19.89 0.94 -33.15
CA ASP A 446 -19.00 1.89 -32.49
C ASP A 446 -18.81 1.53 -31.02
N LEU A 447 -17.57 1.41 -30.56
CA LEU A 447 -17.28 1.14 -29.15
C LEU A 447 -17.64 2.37 -28.31
N ILE A 448 -18.53 2.21 -27.33
CA ILE A 448 -18.99 3.28 -26.44
C ILE A 448 -18.51 3.14 -25.00
N SER A 449 -18.20 1.91 -24.56
CA SER A 449 -17.59 1.65 -23.26
C SER A 449 -16.91 0.28 -23.24
N TYR A 450 -15.90 0.14 -22.39
CA TYR A 450 -15.25 -1.15 -22.09
C TYR A 450 -16.12 -1.96 -21.14
N SER A 451 -16.04 -3.29 -21.20
CA SER A 451 -16.79 -4.13 -20.26
C SER A 451 -16.23 -3.92 -18.84
N CYS A 452 -17.13 -3.72 -17.86
CA CYS A 452 -16.82 -3.30 -16.49
C CYS A 452 -15.85 -4.20 -15.70
N ASN A 453 -15.41 -5.33 -16.26
CA ASN A 453 -14.56 -6.32 -15.60
C ASN A 453 -13.10 -6.32 -16.09
N LEU A 454 -12.72 -5.45 -17.04
CA LEU A 454 -11.40 -5.53 -17.68
C LEU A 454 -10.48 -4.34 -17.40
N VAL A 455 -11.01 -3.24 -16.89
CA VAL A 455 -10.23 -2.02 -16.66
C VAL A 455 -10.71 -1.37 -15.36
N ASN A 456 -10.00 -1.63 -14.26
CA ASN A 456 -10.02 -0.69 -13.15
C ASN A 456 -9.10 0.46 -13.57
N GLY A 457 -9.66 1.54 -14.11
CA GLY A 457 -8.90 2.73 -14.50
C GLY A 457 -9.39 3.32 -15.81
N GLU A 458 -10.06 4.47 -15.76
CA GLU A 458 -10.54 5.22 -16.94
C GLU A 458 -9.40 5.70 -17.88
N ASP A 459 -8.11 5.42 -17.59
CA ASP A 459 -6.97 6.04 -18.28
C ASP A 459 -6.08 5.06 -19.09
N GLY A 460 -6.34 3.75 -19.08
CA GLY A 460 -5.44 2.74 -19.67
C GLY A 460 -5.29 2.78 -21.21
N TYR A 461 -6.17 3.50 -21.92
CA TYR A 461 -6.13 3.62 -23.38
C TYR A 461 -6.13 5.05 -23.92
N ASP A 462 -6.40 6.06 -23.08
CA ASP A 462 -6.80 7.39 -23.59
C ASP A 462 -5.64 8.35 -23.92
N LYS A 463 -4.38 7.92 -23.79
CA LYS A 463 -3.21 8.76 -24.10
C LYS A 463 -2.15 8.16 -25.02
N CYS A 464 -2.43 7.03 -25.69
CA CYS A 464 -1.47 6.43 -26.63
C CYS A 464 -1.74 6.73 -28.11
N SER A 465 -2.58 7.74 -28.41
CA SER A 465 -2.80 8.23 -29.78
C SER A 465 -2.70 9.76 -29.82
N LYS A 466 -1.46 10.24 -29.79
CA LYS A 466 -1.00 11.36 -30.61
C LYS A 466 0.35 10.99 -31.24
#